data_AF-I7C5U1-F1
#
_entry.id   AF-I7C5U1-F1
#
_cell.length_a   1.000
_cell.length_b   1.000
_cell.length_c   1.000
_cell.angle_alpha   90.00
_cell.angle_beta   90.00
_cell.angle_gamma   90.00
#
_symmetry.space_group_name_H-M   'P 1'
#
loop_
_entity.id
_entity.type
_entity.pdbx_description
1 polymer ?
#
loop_
_entity_poly.entity_id
_entity_poly.type
_entity_poly.pdbx_seq_one_letter_code
_entity_poly.pdbx_strand_id
1 'polypeptide(L)'
;LKVVKERKEAGYEKDLLQIVLESAEKSDLSQEEMDRFIVDNCKNIYLAGYETTAVSSTWTLMLLASNPEWQTRVRDEVLDICKGQIPSNDMLLKMKQ
;
A
#
# COMPACT_ATOMS: atom_id res chain seq x y z
N LEU A 1 13.51 -14.26 -7.07
CA LEU A 1 14.29 -13.86 -8.26
C LEU A 1 13.51 -13.84 -9.57
N LYS A 2 12.54 -14.73 -9.81
CA LYS A 2 11.72 -14.68 -11.04
C LYS A 2 11.03 -13.32 -11.24
N VAL A 3 10.35 -12.83 -10.20
CA VAL A 3 9.71 -11.50 -10.18
C VAL A 3 10.70 -10.35 -10.44
N VAL A 4 11.92 -10.45 -9.93
CA VAL A 4 12.98 -9.45 -10.18
C VAL A 4 13.44 -9.48 -11.63
N LYS A 5 13.57 -10.66 -12.24
CA LYS A 5 13.90 -10.81 -13.66
C LYS A 5 12.78 -10.28 -14.55
N GLU A 6 11.54 -10.69 -14.28
CA GLU A 6 10.34 -10.19 -14.96
C GLU A 6 10.25 -8.65 -14.85
N ARG A 7 10.60 -8.07 -13.69
CA ARG A 7 10.67 -6.62 -13.51
C ARG A 7 11.74 -5.97 -14.39
N LYS A 8 12.95 -6.53 -14.45
CA LYS A 8 14.01 -6.00 -15.32
C LYS A 8 13.62 -6.05 -16.81
N GLU A 9 12.79 -7.02 -17.21
CA GLU A 9 12.26 -7.16 -18.57
C GLU A 9 11.06 -6.24 -18.86
N ALA A 10 10.18 -6.01 -17.88
CA ALA A 10 8.95 -5.22 -18.03
C ALA A 10 9.17 -3.70 -18.09
N GLY A 11 10.38 -3.22 -17.78
CA GLY A 11 10.72 -1.80 -17.79
C GLY A 11 10.56 -1.11 -16.43
N TYR A 12 10.96 0.16 -16.38
CA TYR A 12 10.97 0.95 -15.15
C TYR A 12 9.56 1.40 -14.77
N GLU A 13 9.14 1.10 -13.53
CA GLU A 13 7.98 1.72 -12.90
C GLU A 13 8.38 2.15 -11.47
N LYS A 14 7.95 3.35 -11.09
CA LYS A 14 8.33 3.97 -9.82
C LYS A 14 7.43 3.45 -8.70
N ASP A 15 7.73 2.26 -8.21
CA ASP A 15 7.07 1.64 -7.07
C ASP A 15 8.05 1.21 -5.98
N LEU A 16 7.51 0.63 -4.91
CA LEU A 16 8.31 0.22 -3.75
C LEU A 16 9.31 -0.89 -4.09
N LEU A 17 8.95 -1.82 -4.99
CA LEU A 17 9.86 -2.88 -5.42
C LEU A 17 11.05 -2.27 -6.16
N GLN A 18 10.80 -1.31 -7.06
CA GLN A 18 11.84 -0.59 -7.77
C GLN A 18 12.78 0.15 -6.81
N ILE A 19 12.23 0.80 -5.77
CA ILE A 19 13.03 1.47 -4.73
C ILE A 19 13.93 0.46 -3.97
N VAL A 20 13.40 -0.72 -3.63
CA VAL A 20 14.18 -1.77 -2.95
C VAL A 20 15.29 -2.30 -3.86
N LEU A 21 15.02 -2.52 -5.15
CA LEU A 21 16.00 -2.95 -6.13
C LEU A 21 17.13 -1.94 -6.29
N GLU A 22 16.79 -0.66 -6.48
CA GLU A 22 17.79 0.41 -6.58
C GLU A 22 18.62 0.57 -5.30
N SER A 23 18.01 0.35 -4.13
CA SER A 23 18.71 0.41 -2.85
C SER A 23 19.71 -0.73 -2.69
N ALA A 24 19.35 -1.94 -3.14
CA ALA A 24 20.25 -3.08 -3.16
C ALA A 24 21.44 -2.84 -4.12
N GLU A 25 21.17 -2.32 -5.32
CA GLU A 25 22.20 -2.05 -6.34
C GLU A 25 23.15 -0.90 -5.96
N LYS A 26 22.69 0.06 -5.15
CA LYS A 26 23.53 1.15 -4.60
C LYS A 26 24.34 0.74 -3.37
N SER A 27 24.08 -0.43 -2.81
CA SER A 27 24.79 -0.95 -1.64
C SER A 27 26.01 -1.76 -2.05
N ASP A 28 27.07 -1.73 -1.23
CA ASP A 28 28.27 -2.56 -1.44
C ASP A 28 28.04 -4.00 -0.94
N LEU A 29 27.07 -4.68 -1.57
CA LEU A 29 26.64 -6.03 -1.22
C LEU A 29 27.03 -7.03 -2.32
N SER A 30 27.38 -8.25 -1.93
CA SER A 30 27.48 -9.36 -2.88
C SER A 30 26.11 -9.69 -3.50
N GLN A 31 26.10 -10.42 -4.62
CA GLN A 31 24.86 -10.82 -5.28
C GLN A 31 23.92 -11.62 -4.36
N GLU A 32 24.47 -12.50 -3.52
CA GLU A 32 23.69 -13.30 -2.58
C GLU A 32 23.08 -12.42 -1.46
N GLU A 33 23.82 -11.41 -0.99
CA GLU A 33 23.33 -10.46 0.01
C GLU A 33 22.26 -9.52 -0.56
N MET A 34 22.40 -9.07 -1.81
CA MET A 34 21.36 -8.30 -2.50
C MET A 34 20.07 -9.12 -2.63
N ASP A 35 20.18 -10.38 -3.05
CA ASP A 35 19.01 -11.26 -3.20
C ASP A 35 18.29 -11.48 -1.86
N ARG A 36 19.04 -11.70 -0.77
CA ARG A 36 18.48 -11.77 0.59
C ARG A 36 17.82 -10.46 1.00
N PHE A 37 18.52 -9.34 0.83
CA PHE A 37 18.03 -8.01 1.17
C PHE A 37 16.69 -7.71 0.49
N ILE A 38 16.57 -7.99 -0.81
CA ILE A 38 15.33 -7.78 -1.57
C ILE A 38 14.20 -8.65 -1.00
N VAL A 39 14.45 -9.95 -0.80
CA VAL A 39 13.43 -10.88 -0.30
C VAL A 39 12.96 -10.51 1.10
N ASP A 40 13.88 -10.15 2.00
CA ASP A 40 13.57 -9.84 3.39
C ASP A 40 12.78 -8.54 3.50
N ASN A 41 13.15 -7.50 2.74
CA ASN A 41 12.38 -6.26 2.69
C ASN A 41 10.97 -6.49 2.14
N CYS A 42 10.83 -7.24 1.04
CA CYS A 42 9.51 -7.55 0.48
C CYS A 42 8.63 -8.32 1.48
N LYS A 43 9.18 -9.31 2.20
CA LYS A 43 8.46 -10.05 3.22
C LYS A 43 8.03 -9.17 4.39
N ASN A 44 8.93 -8.32 4.88
CA ASN A 44 8.64 -7.43 6.00
C ASN A 44 7.49 -6.47 5.65
N ILE A 45 7.53 -5.85 4.47
CA ILE A 45 6.46 -4.95 4.02
C ILE A 45 5.14 -5.70 3.88
N TYR A 46 5.15 -6.88 3.25
CA TYR A 46 3.94 -7.68 3.07
C TYR A 46 3.32 -8.10 4.40
N LEU A 47 4.10 -8.67 5.32
CA LEU A 47 3.60 -9.13 6.62
C LEU A 47 3.09 -7.98 7.48
N ALA A 48 3.86 -6.88 7.54
CA ALA A 48 3.47 -5.71 8.32
C ALA A 48 2.18 -5.09 7.78
N GLY A 49 2.02 -4.99 6.45
CA GLY A 49 0.87 -4.34 5.82
C GLY A 49 -0.37 -5.23 5.71
N TYR A 50 -0.22 -6.53 5.46
CA TYR A 50 -1.35 -7.39 5.12
C TYR A 50 -2.28 -7.66 6.30
N GLU A 51 -1.75 -8.25 7.38
CA GLU A 51 -2.60 -8.64 8.52
C GLU A 51 -3.16 -7.43 9.25
N THR A 52 -2.34 -6.41 9.51
CA THR A 52 -2.77 -5.22 10.25
C THR A 52 -3.84 -4.44 9.49
N THR A 53 -3.64 -4.17 8.19
CA THR A 53 -4.61 -3.43 7.37
C THR A 53 -5.91 -4.21 7.19
N ALA A 54 -5.83 -5.53 6.98
CA ALA A 54 -7.02 -6.37 6.83
C ALA A 54 -7.85 -6.39 8.12
N VAL A 55 -7.20 -6.56 9.28
CA VAL A 55 -7.87 -6.55 10.58
C VAL A 55 -8.48 -5.18 10.86
N SER A 56 -7.72 -4.10 10.71
CA SER A 56 -8.23 -2.74 10.91
C SER A 56 -9.42 -2.42 9.99
N SER A 57 -9.34 -2.79 8.71
CA SER A 57 -10.44 -2.57 7.76
C SER A 57 -11.69 -3.37 8.14
N THR A 58 -11.51 -4.62 8.58
CA THR A 58 -12.60 -5.48 9.03
C THR A 58 -13.33 -4.88 10.23
N TRP A 59 -12.58 -4.44 11.25
CA TRP A 59 -13.16 -3.79 12.43
C TRP A 59 -13.83 -2.46 12.09
N THR A 60 -13.21 -1.63 11.23
CA THR A 60 -13.82 -0.38 10.75
C THR A 60 -15.17 -0.64 10.09
N LEU A 61 -15.24 -1.59 9.15
CA LEU A 61 -16.49 -1.94 8.47
C LEU A 61 -17.54 -2.48 9.44
N MET A 62 -17.14 -3.35 10.37
CA MET A 62 -18.04 -3.88 11.40
C MET A 62 -18.60 -2.79 12.31
N LEU A 63 -17.76 -1.84 12.75
CA LEU A 63 -18.16 -0.71 13.58
C LEU A 63 -19.10 0.23 12.82
N LEU A 64 -18.81 0.56 11.55
CA LEU A 64 -19.70 1.38 10.73
C LEU A 64 -21.07 0.70 10.53
N ALA A 65 -21.09 -0.60 10.22
CA ALA A 65 -22.34 -1.35 10.07
C ALA A 65 -23.18 -1.39 11.37
N SER A 66 -22.52 -1.40 12.53
CA SER A 66 -23.20 -1.36 13.83
C SER A 66 -23.57 0.06 14.30
N ASN A 67 -23.07 1.10 13.62
CA ASN A 67 -23.31 2.51 13.95
C ASN A 67 -23.76 3.28 12.69
N PRO A 68 -25.04 3.13 12.26
CA PRO A 68 -25.53 3.68 10.98
C PRO A 68 -25.40 5.20 10.85
N GLU A 69 -25.48 5.94 11.96
CA GLU A 69 -25.27 7.39 11.97
C GLU A 69 -23.86 7.76 11.52
N TRP A 70 -22.84 7.05 12.02
CA TRP A 70 -21.45 7.24 11.60
C TRP A 70 -21.23 6.78 10.16
N GLN A 71 -21.82 5.66 9.76
CA GLN A 71 -21.76 5.20 8.38
C GLN A 71 -22.34 6.22 7.40
N THR A 72 -23.45 6.86 7.76
CA THR A 72 -24.08 7.91 6.95
C THR A 72 -23.18 9.13 6.85
N ARG A 73 -22.63 9.61 7.97
CA ARG A 73 -21.71 10.76 8.00
C ARG A 73 -20.47 10.57 7.14
N VAL A 74 -19.80 9.41 7.25
CA VAL A 74 -18.61 9.10 6.45
C VAL A 74 -18.97 8.99 4.96
N ARG A 75 -20.13 8.37 4.64
CA ARG A 75 -20.59 8.26 3.26
C ARG A 75 -20.91 9.63 2.64
N ASP A 76 -21.57 10.51 3.39
CA ASP A 76 -21.89 11.86 2.93
C ASP A 76 -20.61 12.68 2.69
N GLU A 77 -19.60 12.55 3.55
CA GLU A 77 -18.30 13.20 3.36
C GLU A 77 -17.61 12.72 2.08
N VAL A 78 -17.60 11.41 1.81
CA VAL A 78 -17.05 10.85 0.57
C VAL A 78 -17.81 11.36 -0.66
N LEU A 79 -19.14 11.43 -0.60
CA LEU A 79 -19.96 11.92 -1.71
C LEU A 79 -19.72 13.41 -2.00
N ASP A 80 -19.60 14.24 -0.95
CA ASP A 80 -19.32 15.68 -1.10
C ASP A 80 -17.93 15.95 -1.69
N ILE A 81 -16.90 15.25 -1.18
CA ILE A 81 -15.51 15.47 -1.57
C ILE A 81 -15.20 14.83 -2.93
N CYS A 82 -15.55 13.55 -3.11
CA CYS A 82 -15.16 12.80 -4.30
C CYS A 82 -16.13 12.98 -5.47
N LYS A 83 -17.39 13.34 -5.21
CA LYS A 83 -18.42 13.58 -6.25
C LYS A 83 -18.52 12.44 -7.28
N GLY A 84 -18.38 11.21 -6.81
CA GLY A 84 -18.40 9.99 -7.65
C GLY A 84 -17.14 9.72 -8.47
N GLN A 85 -16.08 10.52 -8.32
CA GLN A 85 -14.78 10.30 -8.96
C GLN A 85 -13.90 9.36 -8.13
N ILE A 86 -12.88 8.77 -8.78
CA ILE A 86 -11.83 8.03 -8.07
C ILE A 86 -11.10 9.01 -7.14
N PRO A 87 -10.97 8.72 -5.83
CA PRO A 87 -10.31 9.63 -4.89
C PRO A 87 -8.86 9.92 -5.30
N SER A 88 -8.51 11.20 -5.36
CA SER A 88 -7.13 11.68 -5.48
C SER A 88 -6.51 11.95 -4.11
N ASN A 89 -5.17 12.10 -4.04
CA ASN A 89 -4.49 12.41 -2.77
C ASN A 89 -5.05 13.69 -2.11
N ASP A 90 -5.24 14.75 -2.89
CA ASP A 90 -5.81 16.02 -2.41
C ASP A 90 -7.25 15.89 -1.90
N MET A 91 -8.02 14.92 -2.43
CA MET A 91 -9.36 14.62 -1.93
C MET A 91 -9.28 13.86 -0.60
N LEU A 92 -8.42 12.85 -0.50
CA LEU A 92 -8.26 12.07 0.73
C LEU A 92 -7.82 12.95 1.91
N LEU A 93 -6.93 13.92 1.69
CA LEU A 93 -6.48 14.87 2.71
C LEU A 93 -7.60 15.80 3.23
N LYS A 94 -8.73 15.88 2.54
CA LYS A 94 -9.89 16.68 2.95
C LYS A 94 -10.92 15.89 3.75
N MET A 95 -10.81 14.56 3.79
CA MET A 95 -11.67 13.70 4.61
C MET A 95 -11.28 13.86 6.09
N LYS A 96 -12.27 14.10 6.95
CA LYS A 96 -12.07 14.45 8.37
C LYS A 96 -12.75 13.49 9.31
N GLN A 97 -13.72 12.70 8.83
CA GLN A 97 -14.39 11.70 9.66
C GLN A 97 -13.54 10.45 9.85
#